data_AF-A0A841JK75-F1
#
_entry.id   AF-A0A841JK75-F1
#
_cell.length_a   1.000
_cell.length_b   1.000
_cell.length_c   1.000
_cell.angle_alpha   90.00
_cell.angle_beta   90.00
_cell.angle_gamma   90.00
#
_symmetry.space_group_name_H-M   'P 1'
#
loop_
_entity.id
_entity.type
_entity.pdbx_description
1 polymer ?
#
loop_
_entity_poly.entity_id
_entity_poly.type
_entity_poly.pdbx_seq_one_letter_code
_entity_poly.pdbx_strand_id
1 'polypeptide(L)'
;MKRLLLIVILAASTLISRAQSTALEVADKYFANKEYSKASDYYDQVLKADPANVKALRRMGFCIMNFQGQELNATQFFNRALKIEPKDPVSNYYMGVIFMDQAKLASNTNEKSDYKAKAALYLKNAINYGSEDAKGAIKDLNGI
;
A
#
# COMPACT_ATOMS: atom_id res chain seq x y z
N MET A 1 30.95 -15.38 -26.79
CA MET A 1 30.67 -14.21 -25.94
C MET A 1 29.18 -14.04 -25.59
N LYS A 2 28.23 -14.04 -26.54
CA LYS A 2 26.79 -13.87 -26.25
C LYS A 2 26.16 -14.93 -25.32
N ARG A 3 26.55 -16.21 -25.44
CA ARG A 3 26.04 -17.30 -24.57
C ARG A 3 26.49 -17.19 -23.10
N LEU A 4 27.71 -16.70 -22.87
CA LEU A 4 28.25 -16.49 -21.51
C LEU A 4 27.54 -15.33 -20.82
N LEU A 5 27.27 -14.24 -21.56
CA LEU A 5 26.53 -13.08 -21.08
C LEU A 5 25.08 -13.46 -20.67
N LEU A 6 24.40 -14.30 -21.46
CA LEU A 6 23.04 -14.77 -21.19
C LEU A 6 22.95 -15.61 -19.91
N ILE A 7 23.93 -16.49 -19.66
CA ILE A 7 23.99 -17.31 -18.45
C ILE A 7 24.24 -16.45 -17.20
N VAL A 8 25.10 -15.43 -17.31
CA VAL A 8 25.36 -14.48 -16.20
C VAL A 8 24.13 -13.64 -15.89
N ILE A 9 23.39 -13.18 -16.91
CA ILE A 9 22.13 -12.43 -16.72
C ILE A 9 21.06 -13.32 -16.06
N LEU A 10 20.91 -14.57 -16.49
CA LEU A 10 19.95 -15.51 -15.89
C LEU A 10 20.32 -15.87 -14.44
N ALA A 11 21.60 -16.12 -14.15
CA ALA A 11 22.09 -16.37 -12.80
C ALA A 11 21.90 -15.15 -11.89
N ALA A 12 22.16 -13.94 -12.39
CA ALA A 12 21.90 -12.70 -11.66
C ALA A 12 20.40 -12.52 -11.38
N SER A 13 19.53 -12.77 -12.37
CA SER A 13 18.09 -12.62 -12.21
C SER A 13 17.50 -13.60 -11.19
N THR A 14 18.01 -14.84 -11.12
CA THR A 14 17.58 -15.86 -10.16
C THR A 14 18.11 -15.60 -8.74
N LEU A 15 19.32 -15.04 -8.62
CA LEU A 15 19.86 -14.59 -7.33
C LEU A 15 19.09 -13.38 -6.79
N ILE A 16 18.76 -12.42 -7.66
CA ILE A 16 17.93 -11.25 -7.32
C ILE A 16 16.53 -11.70 -6.89
N SER A 17 15.90 -12.64 -7.61
CA SER A 17 14.57 -13.15 -7.24
C SER A 17 14.57 -13.89 -5.90
N ARG A 18 15.64 -14.63 -5.58
CA ARG A 18 15.76 -15.35 -4.30
C ARG A 18 16.03 -14.41 -3.13
N ALA A 19 16.86 -13.39 -3.31
CA ALA A 19 17.08 -12.37 -2.28
C ALA A 19 15.78 -11.57 -2.00
N GLN A 20 15.02 -11.26 -3.04
CA GLN A 20 13.71 -10.61 -2.93
C GLN A 20 12.70 -11.47 -2.14
N SER A 21 12.62 -12.78 -2.42
CA SER A 21 11.71 -13.66 -1.70
C SER A 21 12.05 -13.73 -0.21
N THR A 22 13.34 -13.77 0.13
CA THR A 22 13.77 -13.75 1.54
C THR A 22 13.49 -12.44 2.25
N ALA A 23 13.69 -11.28 1.59
CA ALA A 23 13.40 -9.98 2.20
C ALA A 23 11.90 -9.80 2.45
N LEU A 24 11.05 -10.27 1.53
CA LEU A 24 9.60 -10.21 1.66
C LEU A 24 9.10 -11.06 2.84
N GLU A 25 9.62 -12.27 3.02
CA GLU A 25 9.26 -13.14 4.15
C GLU A 25 9.65 -12.52 5.49
N VAL A 26 10.86 -11.93 5.59
CA VAL A 26 11.31 -11.24 6.80
C VAL A 26 10.44 -10.00 7.07
N ALA A 27 10.12 -9.22 6.04
CA ALA A 27 9.22 -8.07 6.16
C ALA A 27 7.83 -8.50 6.69
N ASP A 28 7.25 -9.55 6.13
CA ASP A 28 5.96 -10.09 6.54
C ASP A 28 5.97 -10.61 7.98
N LYS A 29 7.08 -11.20 8.44
CA LYS A 29 7.23 -11.62 9.84
C LYS A 29 7.24 -10.44 10.80
N TYR A 30 8.01 -9.39 10.52
CA TYR A 30 8.00 -8.17 11.32
C TYR A 30 6.63 -7.48 11.28
N PHE A 31 5.98 -7.46 10.10
CA PHE A 31 4.65 -6.94 9.93
C PHE A 31 3.63 -7.67 10.82
N ALA A 32 3.66 -9.01 10.82
CA ALA A 32 2.79 -9.84 11.65
C ALA A 32 3.01 -9.60 13.15
N ASN A 33 4.26 -9.32 13.56
CA ASN A 33 4.61 -8.94 14.92
C ASN A 33 4.29 -7.48 15.26
N LYS A 34 3.68 -6.72 14.34
CA LYS A 34 3.41 -5.27 14.46
C LYS A 34 4.66 -4.41 14.62
N GLU A 35 5.84 -4.95 14.30
CA GLU A 35 7.11 -4.24 14.29
C GLU A 35 7.25 -3.42 13.00
N TYR A 36 6.36 -2.46 12.81
CA TYR A 36 6.15 -1.78 11.52
C TYR A 36 7.38 -1.01 11.01
N SER A 37 8.21 -0.45 11.90
CA SER A 37 9.48 0.18 11.53
C SER A 37 10.43 -0.79 10.84
N LYS A 38 10.63 -1.97 11.43
CA LYS A 38 11.51 -3.00 10.87
C LYS A 38 10.90 -3.55 9.59
N ALA A 39 9.58 -3.77 9.59
CA ALA A 39 8.87 -4.22 8.41
C ALA A 39 9.06 -3.24 7.23
N SER A 40 8.97 -1.92 7.45
CA SER A 40 9.20 -0.93 6.39
C SER A 40 10.62 -1.00 5.85
N ASP A 41 11.64 -1.22 6.68
CA ASP A 41 13.04 -1.31 6.21
C ASP A 41 13.24 -2.49 5.24
N TYR A 42 12.59 -3.63 5.49
CA TYR A 42 12.64 -4.77 4.59
C TYR A 42 11.72 -4.61 3.37
N TYR A 43 10.55 -4.01 3.50
CA TYR A 43 9.71 -3.68 2.34
C TYR A 43 10.41 -2.68 1.40
N ASP A 44 11.19 -1.74 1.92
CA ASP A 44 12.00 -0.83 1.09
C ASP A 44 13.03 -1.61 0.24
N GLN A 45 13.68 -2.62 0.83
CA GLN A 45 14.59 -3.50 0.07
C GLN A 45 13.87 -4.26 -1.03
N VAL A 46 12.67 -4.79 -0.75
CA VAL A 46 11.83 -5.45 -1.76
C VAL A 46 11.49 -4.46 -2.89
N LEU A 47 11.13 -3.22 -2.56
CA LEU A 47 10.74 -2.19 -3.52
C LEU A 47 11.91 -1.60 -4.31
N LYS A 48 13.14 -1.64 -3.79
CA LYS A 48 14.36 -1.30 -4.54
C LYS A 48 14.67 -2.34 -5.62
N ALA A 49 14.42 -3.62 -5.32
CA ALA A 49 14.62 -4.72 -6.28
C ALA A 49 13.45 -4.82 -7.27
N ASP A 50 12.23 -4.65 -6.80
CA ASP A 50 10.98 -4.72 -7.58
C ASP A 50 10.06 -3.54 -7.20
N PRO A 51 10.22 -2.40 -7.89
CA PRO A 51 9.42 -1.20 -7.63
C PRO A 51 7.92 -1.37 -7.90
N ALA A 52 7.51 -2.45 -8.57
CA ALA A 52 6.14 -2.75 -8.95
C ALA A 52 5.48 -3.81 -8.04
N ASN A 53 6.16 -4.26 -6.98
CA ASN A 53 5.62 -5.26 -6.07
C ASN A 53 4.41 -4.71 -5.28
N VAL A 54 3.20 -5.04 -5.72
CA VAL A 54 1.97 -4.43 -5.19
C VAL A 54 1.74 -4.78 -3.71
N LYS A 55 2.09 -6.01 -3.31
CA LYS A 55 2.02 -6.43 -1.89
C LYS A 55 2.95 -5.59 -1.02
N ALA A 56 4.22 -5.42 -1.43
CA ALA A 56 5.17 -4.62 -0.68
C ALA A 56 4.78 -3.13 -0.64
N LEU A 57 4.25 -2.57 -1.74
CA LEU A 57 3.73 -1.20 -1.76
C LEU A 57 2.61 -1.01 -0.74
N ARG A 58 1.63 -1.92 -0.70
CA ARG A 58 0.53 -1.87 0.28
C ARG A 58 1.01 -1.96 1.72
N ARG A 59 1.88 -2.95 1.99
CA ARG A 59 2.39 -3.19 3.34
C ARG A 59 3.27 -2.03 3.80
N MET A 60 4.05 -1.44 2.91
CA MET A 60 4.79 -0.20 3.17
C MET A 60 3.85 0.95 3.54
N GLY A 61 2.81 1.20 2.73
CA GLY A 61 1.80 2.23 3.03
C GLY A 61 1.18 2.04 4.42
N PHE A 62 0.79 0.80 4.76
CA PHE A 62 0.27 0.47 6.09
C PHE A 62 1.28 0.72 7.21
N CYS A 63 2.54 0.29 7.04
CA CYS A 63 3.60 0.53 8.02
C CYS A 63 3.80 2.03 8.27
N ILE A 64 3.82 2.85 7.22
CA ILE A 64 3.99 4.31 7.34
C ILE A 64 2.83 4.95 8.11
N MET A 65 1.59 4.53 7.85
CA MET A 65 0.43 5.00 8.63
C MET A 65 0.57 4.66 10.12
N ASN A 66 0.95 3.43 10.46
CA ASN A 66 0.90 2.94 11.84
C ASN A 66 2.16 3.22 12.67
N PHE A 67 3.31 3.42 12.04
CA PHE A 67 4.56 3.68 12.75
C PHE A 67 4.91 5.16 12.83
N GLN A 68 4.74 5.88 11.72
CA GLN A 68 5.24 7.26 11.62
C GLN A 68 4.13 8.29 11.81
N GLY A 69 2.85 7.87 11.80
CA GLY A 69 1.70 8.79 11.80
C GLY A 69 1.66 9.69 10.55
N GLN A 70 2.41 9.36 9.51
CA GLN A 70 2.56 10.16 8.30
C GLN A 70 1.59 9.67 7.22
N GLU A 71 0.30 9.85 7.46
CA GLU A 71 -0.78 9.41 6.55
C GLU A 71 -0.60 9.94 5.12
N LEU A 72 -0.14 11.20 4.98
CA LEU A 72 0.16 11.80 3.68
C LEU A 72 1.24 11.03 2.91
N ASN A 73 2.25 10.51 3.60
CA ASN A 73 3.32 9.73 2.97
C ASN A 73 2.85 8.32 2.60
N ALA A 74 1.91 7.75 3.36
CA ALA A 74 1.32 6.46 3.04
C ALA A 74 0.52 6.47 1.73
N THR A 75 -0.18 7.57 1.41
CA THR A 75 -0.94 7.69 0.15
C THR A 75 -0.10 7.47 -1.09
N GLN A 76 1.20 7.83 -1.06
CA GLN A 76 2.09 7.67 -2.21
C GLN A 76 2.27 6.18 -2.57
N PHE A 77 2.38 5.31 -1.57
CA PHE A 77 2.56 3.87 -1.77
C PHE A 77 1.27 3.20 -2.24
N PHE A 78 0.12 3.55 -1.65
CA PHE A 78 -1.18 3.04 -2.11
C PHE A 78 -1.51 3.53 -3.53
N ASN A 79 -1.23 4.79 -3.86
CA ASN A 79 -1.40 5.30 -5.23
C ASN A 79 -0.51 4.56 -6.23
N ARG A 80 0.74 4.24 -5.88
CA ARG A 80 1.61 3.41 -6.73
C ARG A 80 1.02 2.00 -6.89
N ALA A 81 0.53 1.40 -5.81
CA ALA A 81 -0.12 0.09 -5.86
C ALA A 81 -1.34 0.10 -6.81
N LEU A 82 -2.20 1.12 -6.72
CA LEU A 82 -3.39 1.28 -7.57
C LEU A 82 -3.07 1.63 -9.03
N LYS A 83 -1.91 2.24 -9.31
CA LYS A 83 -1.46 2.41 -10.71
C LYS A 83 -1.12 1.08 -11.37
N ILE A 84 -0.66 0.10 -10.59
CA ILE A 84 -0.26 -1.23 -11.07
C ILE A 84 -1.45 -2.18 -11.05
N GLU A 85 -2.18 -2.22 -9.94
CA GLU A 85 -3.42 -2.99 -9.76
C GLU A 85 -4.57 -2.05 -9.34
N PRO A 86 -5.28 -1.43 -10.32
CA PRO A 86 -6.39 -0.52 -10.01
C PRO A 86 -7.54 -1.15 -9.23
N LYS A 87 -7.68 -2.47 -9.33
CA LYS A 87 -8.73 -3.28 -8.70
C LYS A 87 -8.31 -3.87 -7.37
N ASP A 88 -7.23 -3.42 -6.77
CA ASP A 88 -6.82 -3.95 -5.49
C ASP A 88 -7.74 -3.46 -4.35
N PRO A 89 -8.46 -4.36 -3.64
CA PRO A 89 -9.37 -3.97 -2.58
C PRO A 89 -8.68 -3.31 -1.40
N VAL A 90 -7.46 -3.73 -1.06
CA VAL A 90 -6.79 -3.28 0.16
C VAL A 90 -6.27 -1.84 0.05
N SER A 91 -5.67 -1.47 -1.08
CA SER A 91 -5.22 -0.09 -1.34
C SER A 91 -6.40 0.85 -1.50
N ASN A 92 -7.47 0.43 -2.17
CA ASN A 92 -8.70 1.21 -2.24
C ASN A 92 -9.27 1.44 -0.82
N TYR A 93 -9.27 0.42 0.04
CA TYR A 93 -9.73 0.58 1.42
C TYR A 93 -8.92 1.63 2.19
N TYR A 94 -7.59 1.51 2.22
CA TYR A 94 -6.76 2.45 2.97
C TYR A 94 -6.78 3.87 2.41
N MET A 95 -6.84 4.05 1.09
CA MET A 95 -7.05 5.37 0.49
C MET A 95 -8.38 5.98 0.95
N GLY A 96 -9.44 5.16 1.02
CA GLY A 96 -10.74 5.57 1.53
C GLY A 96 -10.69 6.04 2.98
N VAL A 97 -10.00 5.29 3.85
CA VAL A 97 -9.80 5.64 5.27
C VAL A 97 -9.02 6.94 5.40
N ILE A 98 -7.90 7.11 4.68
CA ILE A 98 -7.09 8.34 4.73
C ILE A 98 -7.93 9.56 4.33
N PHE A 99 -8.69 9.49 3.24
CA PHE A 99 -9.56 10.61 2.84
C PHE A 99 -10.69 10.85 3.85
N MET A 100 -11.20 9.81 4.49
CA MET A 100 -12.20 9.97 5.54
C MET A 100 -11.63 10.70 6.76
N ASP A 101 -10.39 10.43 7.14
CA ASP A 101 -9.72 11.13 8.24
C ASP A 101 -9.39 12.58 7.86
N GLN A 102 -8.97 12.84 6.62
CA GLN A 102 -8.84 14.20 6.08
C GLN A 102 -10.17 14.96 6.10
N ALA A 103 -11.29 14.31 5.79
CA ALA A 103 -12.61 14.93 5.86
C ALA A 103 -13.03 15.30 7.30
N LYS A 104 -12.61 14.53 8.31
CA LYS A 104 -12.84 14.86 9.73
C LYS A 104 -12.03 16.06 10.18
N LEU A 105 -10.81 16.21 9.65
CA LEU A 105 -9.87 17.27 10.00
C LEU A 105 -10.06 18.56 9.20
N ALA A 106 -10.76 18.51 8.06
CA ALA A 106 -10.99 19.66 7.19
C ALA A 106 -11.68 20.81 7.92
N SER A 107 -11.11 22.02 7.80
CA SER A 107 -11.60 23.22 8.49
C SER A 107 -12.73 23.93 7.76
N ASN A 108 -12.94 23.64 6.48
CA ASN A 108 -13.99 24.28 5.66
C ASN A 108 -14.86 23.24 4.94
N THR A 109 -16.07 23.64 4.59
CA THR A 109 -17.11 22.77 4.01
C THR A 109 -16.76 22.24 2.63
N ASN A 110 -16.07 23.02 1.80
CA ASN A 110 -15.70 22.64 0.45
C ASN A 110 -14.66 21.51 0.46
N GLU A 111 -13.60 21.69 1.24
CA GLU A 111 -12.55 20.69 1.44
C GLU A 111 -13.11 19.42 2.09
N LYS A 112 -13.95 19.58 3.12
CA LYS A 112 -14.64 18.45 3.75
C LYS A 112 -15.48 17.66 2.74
N SER A 113 -16.19 18.36 1.84
CA SER A 113 -17.00 17.73 0.78
C SER A 113 -16.13 16.98 -0.24
N ASP A 114 -15.03 17.57 -0.69
CA ASP A 114 -14.09 16.95 -1.63
C ASP A 114 -13.47 15.66 -1.04
N TYR A 115 -12.99 15.71 0.20
CA TYR A 115 -12.45 14.52 0.87
C TYR A 115 -13.50 13.45 1.10
N LYS A 116 -14.75 13.80 1.46
CA LYS A 116 -15.83 12.82 1.54
C LYS A 116 -16.11 12.16 0.20
N ALA A 117 -16.11 12.92 -0.89
CA ALA A 117 -16.32 12.38 -2.23
C ALA A 117 -15.22 11.38 -2.61
N LYS A 118 -13.95 11.74 -2.35
CA LYS A 118 -12.80 10.85 -2.57
C LYS A 118 -12.89 9.60 -1.69
N ALA A 119 -13.16 9.75 -0.39
CA ALA A 119 -13.34 8.63 0.53
C ALA A 119 -14.43 7.66 0.03
N ALA A 120 -15.59 8.20 -0.37
CA ALA A 120 -16.71 7.41 -0.88
C ALA A 120 -16.32 6.65 -2.15
N LEU A 121 -15.59 7.28 -3.09
CA LEU A 121 -15.11 6.62 -4.30
C LEU A 121 -14.22 5.42 -3.98
N TYR A 122 -13.19 5.62 -3.15
CA TYR A 122 -12.24 4.57 -2.82
C TYR A 122 -12.86 3.45 -1.98
N LEU A 123 -13.73 3.76 -1.01
CA LEU A 123 -14.43 2.75 -0.23
C LEU A 123 -15.42 1.93 -1.07
N LYS A 124 -16.14 2.55 -2.02
CA LYS A 124 -17.00 1.82 -2.96
C LYS A 124 -16.19 0.88 -3.85
N ASN A 125 -15.05 1.34 -4.37
CA ASN A 125 -14.14 0.50 -5.13
C ASN A 125 -13.64 -0.67 -4.29
N ALA A 126 -13.21 -0.41 -3.05
CA ALA A 126 -12.74 -1.43 -2.14
C ALA A 126 -13.79 -2.53 -1.93
N ILE A 127 -15.05 -2.15 -1.66
CA ILE A 127 -16.18 -3.08 -1.50
C ILE A 127 -16.38 -3.88 -2.80
N ASN A 128 -16.43 -3.19 -3.94
CA ASN A 128 -16.64 -3.82 -5.26
C ASN A 128 -15.55 -4.84 -5.60
N TYR A 129 -14.33 -4.65 -5.09
CA TYR A 129 -13.20 -5.55 -5.31
C TYR A 129 -12.99 -6.55 -4.17
N GLY A 130 -13.90 -6.62 -3.19
CA GLY A 130 -13.91 -7.67 -2.16
C GLY A 130 -13.34 -7.28 -0.80
N SER A 131 -13.19 -5.99 -0.49
CA SER A 131 -12.87 -5.55 0.87
C SER A 131 -14.11 -5.57 1.76
N GLU A 132 -14.14 -6.50 2.72
CA GLU A 132 -15.17 -6.54 3.76
C GLU A 132 -15.01 -5.39 4.77
N ASP A 133 -13.76 -5.03 5.10
CA ASP A 133 -13.44 -3.94 6.03
C ASP A 133 -14.01 -2.58 5.56
N ALA A 134 -14.11 -2.38 4.25
CA ALA A 134 -14.63 -1.15 3.66
C ALA A 134 -16.14 -0.93 3.90
N LYS A 135 -16.92 -1.99 4.18
CA LYS A 135 -18.37 -1.88 4.45
C LYS A 135 -18.65 -1.11 5.75
N GLY A 136 -17.82 -1.32 6.78
CA GLY A 136 -17.89 -0.56 8.02
C GLY A 136 -17.51 0.91 7.78
N ALA A 137 -16.35 1.12 7.15
CA ALA A 137 -15.83 2.47 6.90
C ALA A 137 -16.80 3.33 6.07
N ILE A 138 -17.48 2.77 5.08
CA ILE A 138 -18.41 3.57 4.26
C ILE A 138 -19.68 3.96 5.03
N LYS A 139 -20.09 3.17 6.02
CA LYS A 139 -21.19 3.52 6.92
C LYS A 139 -20.78 4.69 7.81
N ASP A 140 -19.57 4.63 8.37
CA ASP A 140 -19.02 5.70 9.22
C ASP A 140 -18.84 7.00 8.44
N LEU A 141 -18.41 6.93 7.17
CA LEU A 141 -18.28 8.09 6.28
C LEU A 141 -19.58 8.88 6.14
N ASN A 142 -20.72 8.19 6.09
CA ASN A 142 -22.03 8.82 5.98
C ASN A 142 -22.48 9.50 7.27
N GLY A 143 -21.83 9.22 8.40
CA GLY A 143 -22.11 9.83 9.70
C GLY A 143 -21.21 11.04 10.04
N ILE A 144 -20.12 11.24 9.30
CA ILE A 144 -19.22 12.42 9.37
C ILE A 144 -19.86 13.58 8.60
#